data_AF-F0WA46-F1
#
_entry.id   AF-F0WA46-F1
#
_cell.length_a   1.000
_cell.length_b   1.000
_cell.length_c   1.000
_cell.angle_alpha   90.00
_cell.angle_beta   90.00
_cell.angle_gamma   90.00
#
_symmetry.space_group_name_H-M   'P 1'
#
loop_
_entity.id
_entity.type
_entity.pdbx_description
1 polymer ?
#
loop_
_entity_poly.entity_id
_entity_poly.type
_entity_poly.pdbx_seq_one_letter_code
_entity_poly.pdbx_strand_id
1 'polypeptide(L)'
;MPHGVLLLNECIKRNSIQFDMTLTRLVFLCVVLRQIDAQITSKLGCPVCDMDVKTIYNGSIKGNQKIYACEMAGHINKLIEEPNTYLKEPKPHKISEDEIYKNATQFTCPVCGAKYKELSYSISWGEQGDQKIFACSLEHAQQIKNNPTNYISTGKPLPPSSFDPFCNAGTSDTPQGFVMFDGFQTAFGKDALCAMLLFQPFVLTSELKYALAFIGVVLLAMSLEVLELYRDRTQRYLFTKYGRTINQGVYLSIDTPSSAQKSSKMRSLGNGADNIKIIRKLPLWCKGIAAALYMVAITVAYFLMLIVMMYESLFFIAVIIGLGLGFALFKDTQSDVMSGSIDPCCST
;
A
#
# COMPACT_ATOMS: atom_id res chain seq x y z
N MET A 1 45.55 -0.22 36.39
CA MET A 1 44.49 -1.04 35.76
C MET A 1 43.49 -0.14 35.02
N PRO A 2 43.63 0.12 33.70
CA PRO A 2 42.51 0.68 32.93
C PRO A 2 42.34 0.11 31.50
N HIS A 3 43.02 -0.97 31.12
CA HIS A 3 42.94 -1.49 29.74
C HIS A 3 41.81 -2.51 29.47
N GLY A 4 41.20 -3.11 30.51
CA GLY A 4 40.16 -4.13 30.35
C GLY A 4 38.74 -3.59 30.08
N VAL A 5 38.43 -2.38 30.56
CA VAL A 5 37.07 -1.79 30.48
C VAL A 5 36.78 -1.24 29.07
N LEU A 6 37.82 -0.84 28.33
CA LEU A 6 37.70 -0.31 26.97
C LEU A 6 37.39 -1.40 25.93
N LEU A 7 37.91 -2.62 26.12
CA LEU A 7 37.64 -3.76 25.26
C LEU A 7 36.24 -4.36 25.49
N LEU A 8 35.73 -4.32 26.72
CA LEU A 8 34.37 -4.79 27.03
C LEU A 8 33.30 -3.88 26.40
N ASN A 9 33.50 -2.55 26.44
CA ASN A 9 32.57 -1.59 25.86
C ASN A 9 32.55 -1.61 24.32
N GLU A 10 33.71 -1.82 23.66
CA GLU A 10 33.78 -2.05 22.22
C GLU A 10 33.09 -3.37 21.81
N CYS A 11 33.21 -4.42 22.62
CA CYS A 11 32.59 -5.72 22.36
C CYS A 11 31.06 -5.70 22.54
N ILE A 12 30.55 -5.00 23.57
CA ILE A 12 29.10 -4.81 23.79
C ILE A 12 28.48 -3.95 22.68
N LYS A 13 29.19 -2.92 22.22
CA LYS A 13 28.73 -2.03 21.14
C LYS A 13 28.72 -2.73 19.78
N ARG A 14 29.69 -3.61 19.51
CA ARG A 14 29.73 -4.43 18.28
C ARG A 14 28.62 -5.49 18.28
N ASN A 15 28.31 -6.11 19.41
CA ASN A 15 27.24 -7.11 19.51
C ASN A 15 25.83 -6.50 19.42
N SER A 16 25.61 -5.30 19.99
CA SER A 16 24.31 -4.61 19.92
C SER A 16 23.93 -4.18 18.49
N ILE A 17 24.91 -3.80 17.66
CA ILE A 17 24.68 -3.39 16.26
C ILE A 17 24.45 -4.61 15.35
N GLN A 18 25.09 -5.72 15.67
CA GLN A 18 24.97 -6.97 14.90
C GLN A 18 23.63 -7.67 15.17
N PHE A 19 23.10 -7.56 16.40
CA PHE A 19 21.79 -8.08 16.79
C PHE A 19 20.62 -7.32 16.13
N ASP A 20 20.77 -6.00 15.96
CA ASP A 20 19.77 -5.13 15.33
C ASP A 20 19.60 -5.45 13.83
N MET A 21 20.70 -5.62 13.09
CA MET A 21 20.69 -5.98 11.66
C MET A 21 20.14 -7.38 11.36
N THR A 22 20.31 -8.35 12.28
CA THR A 22 19.72 -9.68 12.13
C THR A 22 18.22 -9.68 12.35
N LEU A 23 17.73 -8.88 13.31
CA LEU A 23 16.30 -8.73 13.59
C LEU A 23 15.59 -8.03 12.43
N THR A 24 16.19 -6.99 11.84
CA THR A 24 15.60 -6.30 10.68
C THR A 24 15.51 -7.21 9.45
N ARG A 25 16.53 -8.05 9.21
CA ARG A 25 16.51 -9.03 8.10
C ARG A 25 15.49 -10.14 8.33
N LEU A 26 15.30 -10.58 9.58
CA LEU A 26 14.33 -11.63 9.92
C LEU A 26 12.89 -11.11 9.85
N VAL A 27 12.64 -9.86 10.25
CA VAL A 27 11.34 -9.19 10.06
C VAL A 27 11.03 -8.99 8.57
N PHE A 28 12.01 -8.55 7.76
CA PHE A 28 11.82 -8.38 6.32
C PHE A 28 11.60 -9.71 5.60
N LEU A 29 12.31 -10.77 5.99
CA LEU A 29 12.12 -12.12 5.46
C LEU A 29 10.75 -12.71 5.88
N CYS A 30 10.31 -12.47 7.12
CA CYS A 30 8.99 -12.90 7.60
C CYS A 30 7.84 -12.15 6.92
N VAL A 31 8.03 -10.89 6.53
CA VAL A 31 7.04 -10.11 5.77
C VAL A 31 6.93 -10.61 4.32
N VAL A 32 8.06 -10.97 3.69
CA VAL A 32 8.08 -11.47 2.30
C VAL A 32 7.56 -12.91 2.17
N LEU A 33 7.72 -13.74 3.20
CA LEU A 33 7.29 -15.16 3.14
C LEU A 33 5.78 -15.39 3.36
N ARG A 34 4.97 -14.36 3.62
CA ARG A 34 3.51 -14.50 3.82
C ARG A 34 2.65 -14.26 2.56
N GLN A 35 3.25 -14.08 1.39
CA GLN A 35 2.53 -13.73 0.15
C GLN A 35 2.44 -14.86 -0.89
N ILE A 36 2.42 -16.11 -0.46
CA ILE A 36 2.20 -17.22 -1.40
C ILE A 36 1.15 -18.14 -0.82
N ASP A 37 -0.12 -17.80 -1.02
CA ASP A 37 -1.15 -18.83 -1.11
C ASP A 37 -2.43 -18.32 -1.80
N ALA A 38 -2.69 -18.90 -2.97
CA ALA A 38 -4.02 -19.25 -3.52
C ALA A 38 -3.89 -19.50 -5.04
N GLN A 39 -3.09 -20.50 -5.42
CA GLN A 39 -3.12 -21.09 -6.76
C GLN A 39 -4.25 -22.11 -6.77
N ILE A 40 -5.41 -21.78 -7.38
CA ILE A 40 -6.40 -22.75 -7.91
C ILE A 40 -7.48 -22.03 -8.77
N THR A 41 -7.63 -20.70 -8.71
CA THR A 41 -8.65 -19.95 -9.49
C THR A 41 -8.12 -19.28 -10.77
N SER A 42 -6.96 -19.68 -11.28
CA SER A 42 -6.21 -18.96 -12.34
C SER A 42 -6.75 -19.08 -13.77
N LYS A 43 -8.02 -19.48 -13.95
CA LYS A 43 -8.62 -19.68 -15.29
C LYS A 43 -9.95 -18.97 -15.49
N LEU A 44 -10.44 -18.19 -14.52
CA LEU A 44 -11.70 -17.49 -14.65
C LEU A 44 -11.46 -15.97 -14.65
N GLY A 45 -11.58 -15.36 -15.82
CA GLY A 45 -11.46 -13.92 -16.00
C GLY A 45 -12.75 -13.17 -15.64
N CYS A 46 -12.62 -11.91 -15.23
CA CYS A 46 -13.75 -11.03 -14.98
C CYS A 46 -14.49 -10.69 -16.29
N PRO A 47 -15.83 -10.83 -16.37
CA PRO A 47 -16.63 -10.49 -17.57
C PRO A 47 -16.38 -9.11 -18.17
N VAL A 48 -16.00 -8.13 -17.33
CA VAL A 48 -15.86 -6.72 -17.70
C VAL A 48 -14.44 -6.36 -18.14
N CYS A 49 -13.42 -6.84 -17.43
CA CYS A 49 -12.03 -6.40 -17.61
C CYS A 49 -11.00 -7.51 -17.76
N ASP A 50 -11.43 -8.77 -17.80
CA ASP A 50 -10.60 -9.96 -18.00
C ASP A 50 -9.40 -10.11 -17.04
N MET A 51 -9.52 -9.54 -15.84
CA MET A 51 -8.58 -9.81 -14.74
C MET A 51 -9.01 -11.03 -13.94
N ASP A 52 -8.03 -11.72 -13.34
CA ASP A 52 -8.26 -12.87 -12.46
C ASP A 52 -9.29 -12.55 -11.36
N VAL A 53 -10.30 -13.41 -11.23
CA VAL A 53 -11.35 -13.26 -10.23
C VAL A 53 -11.05 -14.06 -8.96
N LYS A 54 -11.46 -13.49 -7.82
CA LYS A 54 -11.50 -14.22 -6.54
C LYS A 54 -12.90 -14.81 -6.35
N THR A 55 -12.99 -16.04 -5.83
CA THR A 55 -14.26 -16.78 -5.67
C THR A 55 -15.23 -16.15 -4.65
N ILE A 56 -14.73 -15.20 -3.86
CA ILE A 56 -15.49 -14.43 -2.86
C ILE A 56 -16.49 -13.46 -3.48
N TYR A 57 -16.19 -12.86 -4.63
CA TYR A 57 -17.10 -11.92 -5.29
C TYR A 57 -17.93 -12.67 -6.33
N ASN A 58 -19.06 -13.24 -5.89
CA ASN A 58 -19.91 -14.04 -6.75
C ASN A 58 -21.37 -13.55 -6.80
N GLY A 59 -22.00 -13.79 -7.95
CA GLY A 59 -23.44 -13.67 -8.15
C GLY A 59 -24.03 -15.06 -8.31
N SER A 60 -25.17 -15.32 -7.68
CA SER A 60 -25.87 -16.59 -7.82
C SER A 60 -26.84 -16.54 -8.99
N ILE A 61 -26.90 -17.63 -9.75
CA ILE A 61 -27.88 -17.80 -10.81
C ILE A 61 -28.69 -19.04 -10.44
N LYS A 62 -30.00 -19.01 -10.73
CA LYS A 62 -30.85 -20.20 -10.59
C LYS A 62 -30.21 -21.40 -11.30
N GLY A 63 -30.40 -22.59 -10.75
CA GLY A 63 -29.77 -23.81 -11.29
C GLY A 63 -28.33 -24.04 -10.84
N ASN A 64 -27.97 -23.58 -9.62
CA ASN A 64 -26.65 -23.77 -9.01
C ASN A 64 -25.46 -23.24 -9.84
N GLN A 65 -25.72 -22.27 -10.71
CA GLN A 65 -24.68 -21.60 -11.49
C GLN A 65 -24.23 -20.34 -10.74
N LYS A 66 -22.95 -20.01 -10.88
CA LYS A 66 -22.35 -18.84 -10.22
C LYS A 66 -21.52 -18.06 -11.21
N ILE A 67 -21.54 -16.75 -11.06
CA ILE A 67 -20.64 -15.82 -11.75
C ILE A 67 -19.70 -15.20 -10.75
N TYR A 68 -18.53 -14.79 -11.23
CA TYR A 68 -17.50 -14.17 -10.43
C TYR A 68 -17.02 -12.89 -11.10
N ALA A 69 -16.67 -11.87 -10.33
CA ALA A 69 -16.08 -10.66 -10.90
C ALA A 69 -14.94 -10.15 -10.01
N CYS A 70 -14.11 -9.27 -10.57
CA CYS A 70 -13.05 -8.66 -9.79
C CYS A 70 -13.60 -7.53 -8.90
N GLU A 71 -12.93 -7.32 -7.76
CA GLU A 71 -13.36 -6.44 -6.68
C GLU A 71 -13.16 -4.95 -6.97
N MET A 72 -12.23 -4.59 -7.84
CA MET A 72 -11.60 -3.26 -7.85
C MET A 72 -12.49 -2.10 -8.29
N ALA A 73 -13.69 -2.35 -8.83
CA ALA A 73 -14.59 -1.29 -9.31
C ALA A 73 -16.08 -1.69 -9.27
N GLY A 74 -16.46 -2.55 -8.32
CA GLY A 74 -17.84 -3.01 -8.21
C GLY A 74 -18.37 -3.68 -9.49
N HIS A 75 -17.52 -4.34 -10.27
CA HIS A 75 -17.91 -4.97 -11.53
C HIS A 75 -19.05 -5.97 -11.36
N ILE A 76 -19.10 -6.66 -10.21
CA ILE A 76 -20.23 -7.55 -9.89
C ILE A 76 -21.56 -6.79 -9.83
N ASN A 77 -21.57 -5.57 -9.27
CA ASN A 77 -22.78 -4.74 -9.18
C ASN A 77 -23.22 -4.28 -10.56
N LYS A 78 -22.29 -3.83 -11.41
CA LYS A 78 -22.61 -3.45 -12.81
C LYS A 78 -23.24 -4.59 -13.60
N LEU A 79 -22.72 -5.82 -13.43
CA LEU A 79 -23.27 -7.00 -14.09
C LEU A 79 -24.68 -7.36 -13.57
N ILE A 80 -24.99 -7.03 -12.31
CA ILE A 80 -26.27 -7.32 -11.66
C ILE A 80 -27.31 -6.22 -11.91
N GLU A 81 -26.91 -4.96 -11.92
CA GLU A 81 -27.78 -3.80 -12.12
C GLU A 81 -28.21 -3.67 -13.59
N GLU A 82 -27.30 -3.96 -14.52
CA GLU A 82 -27.55 -3.85 -15.96
C GLU A 82 -27.27 -5.16 -16.73
N PRO A 83 -27.88 -6.30 -16.36
CA PRO A 83 -27.54 -7.60 -16.95
C PRO A 83 -27.84 -7.67 -18.45
N ASN A 84 -28.85 -6.93 -18.93
CA ASN A 84 -29.24 -6.88 -20.34
C ASN A 84 -28.11 -6.34 -21.24
N THR A 85 -27.29 -5.42 -20.73
CA THR A 85 -26.19 -4.80 -21.49
C THR A 85 -25.04 -5.77 -21.70
N TYR A 86 -24.82 -6.69 -20.75
CA TYR A 86 -23.66 -7.58 -20.74
C TYR A 86 -23.96 -9.00 -21.24
N LEU A 87 -25.22 -9.42 -21.33
CA LEU A 87 -25.59 -10.75 -21.83
C LEU A 87 -25.60 -10.80 -23.37
N LYS A 88 -24.71 -11.61 -23.94
CA LYS A 88 -24.61 -11.82 -25.39
C LYS A 88 -25.70 -12.79 -25.90
N GLU A 89 -25.82 -12.89 -27.22
CA GLU A 89 -26.74 -13.86 -27.84
C GLU A 89 -26.39 -15.31 -27.48
N PRO A 90 -27.40 -16.18 -27.26
CA PRO A 90 -27.17 -17.58 -26.95
C PRO A 90 -26.57 -18.32 -28.15
N LYS A 91 -25.54 -19.14 -27.89
CA LYS A 91 -24.88 -19.98 -28.90
C LYS A 91 -24.93 -21.46 -28.51
N PRO A 92 -25.05 -22.39 -29.47
CA PRO A 92 -24.97 -23.81 -29.20
C PRO A 92 -23.55 -24.17 -28.75
N HIS A 93 -23.41 -24.63 -27.52
CA HIS A 93 -22.14 -25.06 -26.94
C HIS A 93 -22.41 -25.95 -25.72
N LYS A 94 -21.89 -27.18 -25.76
CA LYS A 94 -22.09 -28.14 -24.67
C LYS A 94 -21.14 -27.86 -23.53
N ILE A 95 -21.65 -27.94 -22.31
CA ILE A 95 -20.86 -27.71 -21.10
C ILE A 95 -19.69 -28.70 -20.93
N SER A 96 -19.81 -29.91 -21.49
CA SER A 96 -18.77 -30.94 -21.45
C SER A 96 -17.56 -30.63 -22.33
N GLU A 97 -17.72 -29.74 -23.32
CA GLU A 97 -16.66 -29.32 -24.25
C GLU A 97 -15.86 -28.13 -23.70
N ASP A 98 -16.35 -27.48 -22.65
CA ASP A 98 -15.74 -26.29 -22.08
C ASP A 98 -14.65 -26.65 -21.06
N GLU A 99 -13.42 -26.16 -21.26
CA GLU A 99 -12.28 -26.45 -20.40
C GLU A 99 -12.46 -25.95 -18.95
N ILE A 100 -13.25 -24.89 -18.78
CA ILE A 100 -13.50 -24.20 -17.50
C ILE A 100 -14.58 -24.95 -16.71
N TYR A 101 -15.64 -25.39 -17.39
CA TYR A 101 -16.86 -25.92 -16.74
C TYR A 101 -17.02 -27.45 -16.83
N LYS A 102 -16.06 -28.18 -17.41
CA LYS A 102 -16.08 -29.66 -17.49
C LYS A 102 -16.26 -30.39 -16.15
N ASN A 103 -15.82 -29.78 -15.05
CA ASN A 103 -15.91 -30.36 -13.70
C ASN A 103 -17.14 -29.89 -12.90
N ALA A 104 -17.98 -29.02 -13.48
CA ALA A 104 -19.11 -28.39 -12.80
C ALA A 104 -20.39 -29.25 -12.83
N THR A 105 -20.32 -30.49 -12.36
CA THR A 105 -21.43 -31.47 -12.43
C THR A 105 -22.70 -31.07 -11.66
N GLN A 106 -22.58 -30.08 -10.78
CA GLN A 106 -23.68 -29.53 -9.96
C GLN A 106 -24.56 -28.52 -10.70
N PHE A 107 -24.20 -28.12 -11.93
CA PHE A 107 -24.95 -27.13 -12.71
C PHE A 107 -26.22 -27.74 -13.30
N THR A 108 -27.31 -26.99 -13.18
CA THR A 108 -28.60 -27.32 -13.76
C THR A 108 -29.16 -26.13 -14.54
N CYS A 109 -30.13 -26.39 -15.42
CA CYS A 109 -30.74 -25.33 -16.20
C CYS A 109 -31.53 -24.37 -15.29
N PRO A 110 -31.33 -23.04 -15.39
CA PRO A 110 -32.01 -22.05 -14.53
C PRO A 110 -33.54 -22.01 -14.69
N VAL A 111 -34.07 -22.47 -15.83
CA VAL A 111 -35.49 -22.41 -16.18
C VAL A 111 -36.22 -23.69 -15.74
N CYS A 112 -35.72 -24.86 -16.13
CA CYS A 112 -36.41 -26.14 -15.97
C CYS A 112 -35.71 -27.14 -15.02
N GLY A 113 -34.50 -26.84 -14.56
CA GLY A 113 -33.73 -27.75 -13.71
C GLY A 113 -33.12 -28.97 -14.42
N ALA A 114 -33.08 -28.99 -15.76
CA ALA A 114 -32.39 -30.01 -16.55
C ALA A 114 -30.94 -30.20 -16.06
N LYS A 115 -30.47 -31.46 -16.04
CA LYS A 115 -29.18 -31.83 -15.43
C LYS A 115 -28.00 -31.43 -16.31
N TYR A 116 -26.80 -31.43 -15.74
CA TYR A 116 -25.52 -31.10 -16.40
C TYR A 116 -25.37 -31.65 -17.84
N LYS A 117 -25.71 -32.93 -18.07
CA LYS A 117 -25.56 -33.60 -19.38
C LYS A 117 -26.48 -33.06 -20.48
N GLU A 118 -27.55 -32.37 -20.11
CA GLU A 118 -28.56 -31.84 -21.03
C GLU A 118 -28.31 -30.36 -21.38
N LEU A 119 -27.27 -29.74 -20.79
CA LEU A 119 -26.88 -28.36 -21.05
C LEU A 119 -26.11 -28.25 -22.37
N SER A 120 -26.76 -27.67 -23.39
CA SER A 120 -26.28 -27.62 -24.77
C SER A 120 -26.17 -26.20 -25.35
N TYR A 121 -26.64 -25.19 -24.63
CA TYR A 121 -26.56 -23.79 -25.03
C TYR A 121 -25.80 -22.98 -23.98
N SER A 122 -24.97 -22.05 -24.44
CA SER A 122 -24.22 -21.14 -23.59
C SER A 122 -24.56 -19.68 -23.92
N ILE A 123 -24.61 -18.85 -22.89
CA ILE A 123 -24.79 -17.40 -22.97
C ILE A 123 -23.53 -16.78 -22.38
N SER A 124 -22.73 -16.11 -23.20
CA SER A 124 -21.55 -15.40 -22.71
C SER A 124 -21.97 -14.15 -21.96
N TRP A 125 -21.31 -13.90 -20.82
CA TRP A 125 -21.56 -12.73 -19.99
C TRP A 125 -20.34 -11.80 -20.08
N GLY A 126 -20.55 -10.58 -20.56
CA GLY A 126 -19.53 -9.56 -20.69
C GLY A 126 -18.84 -9.53 -22.05
N GLU A 127 -18.04 -8.48 -22.26
CA GLU A 127 -17.35 -8.26 -23.52
C GLU A 127 -16.02 -9.00 -23.60
N GLN A 128 -15.28 -9.07 -22.49
CA GLN A 128 -13.88 -9.50 -22.45
C GLN A 128 -13.66 -10.84 -21.73
N GLY A 129 -14.47 -11.18 -20.71
CA GLY A 129 -14.24 -12.39 -19.91
C GLY A 129 -14.89 -13.67 -20.47
N ASP A 130 -14.38 -14.82 -20.02
CA ASP A 130 -14.75 -16.15 -20.50
C ASP A 130 -15.94 -16.81 -19.77
N GLN A 131 -16.62 -16.08 -18.87
CA GLN A 131 -17.70 -16.64 -18.08
C GLN A 131 -18.99 -16.79 -18.88
N LYS A 132 -19.66 -17.93 -18.69
CA LYS A 132 -20.86 -18.31 -19.44
C LYS A 132 -21.94 -18.88 -18.54
N ILE A 133 -23.20 -18.61 -18.88
CA ILE A 133 -24.38 -19.27 -18.32
C ILE A 133 -24.80 -20.39 -19.25
N PHE A 134 -25.15 -21.55 -18.71
CA PHE A 134 -25.60 -22.70 -19.52
C PHE A 134 -27.10 -22.96 -19.38
N ALA A 135 -27.73 -23.31 -20.51
CA ALA A 135 -29.13 -23.70 -20.61
C ALA A 135 -29.29 -24.97 -21.45
N CYS A 136 -30.42 -25.67 -21.30
CA CYS A 136 -30.64 -26.95 -21.99
C CYS A 136 -31.20 -26.79 -23.42
N SER A 137 -31.82 -25.66 -23.75
CA SER A 137 -32.40 -25.36 -25.06
C SER A 137 -32.20 -23.90 -25.45
N LEU A 138 -32.33 -23.60 -26.75
CA LEU A 138 -32.28 -22.23 -27.28
C LEU A 138 -33.38 -21.36 -26.64
N GLU A 139 -34.58 -21.90 -26.48
CA GLU A 139 -35.72 -21.20 -25.88
C GLU A 139 -35.45 -20.80 -24.44
N HIS A 140 -34.90 -21.70 -23.63
CA HIS A 140 -34.53 -21.39 -22.24
C HIS A 140 -33.40 -20.37 -22.18
N ALA A 141 -32.45 -20.42 -23.11
CA ALA A 141 -31.39 -19.44 -23.18
C ALA A 141 -31.91 -18.04 -23.55
N GLN A 142 -32.86 -17.96 -24.49
CA GLN A 142 -33.55 -16.73 -24.86
C GLN A 142 -34.43 -16.19 -23.71
N GLN A 143 -35.10 -17.07 -22.95
CA GLN A 143 -35.88 -16.66 -21.78
C GLN A 143 -34.99 -16.02 -20.69
N ILE A 144 -33.80 -16.57 -20.47
CA ILE A 144 -32.83 -15.99 -19.54
C ILE A 144 -32.37 -14.61 -20.04
N LYS A 145 -32.09 -14.47 -21.34
CA LYS A 145 -31.69 -13.20 -21.94
C LYS A 145 -32.80 -12.13 -21.90
N ASN A 146 -34.05 -12.53 -22.15
CA ASN A 146 -35.18 -11.59 -22.23
C ASN A 146 -35.61 -11.09 -20.83
N ASN A 147 -35.47 -11.92 -19.79
CA ASN A 147 -35.86 -11.59 -18.42
C ASN A 147 -34.78 -12.00 -17.40
N PRO A 148 -33.56 -11.42 -17.47
CA PRO A 148 -32.43 -11.91 -16.69
C PRO A 148 -32.58 -11.68 -15.18
N THR A 149 -33.29 -10.63 -14.77
CA THR A 149 -33.56 -10.30 -13.36
C THR A 149 -34.31 -11.41 -12.61
N ASN A 150 -35.07 -12.26 -13.31
CA ASN A 150 -35.79 -13.38 -12.70
C ASN A 150 -34.92 -14.60 -12.43
N TYR A 151 -33.76 -14.71 -13.10
CA TYR A 151 -32.87 -15.87 -13.04
C TYR A 151 -31.57 -15.57 -12.32
N ILE A 152 -31.11 -14.32 -12.40
CA ILE A 152 -29.97 -13.81 -11.65
C ILE A 152 -30.51 -13.38 -10.30
N SER A 153 -30.39 -14.29 -9.33
CA SER A 153 -30.77 -13.98 -7.96
C SER A 153 -29.56 -13.32 -7.33
N THR A 154 -29.75 -12.18 -6.68
CA THR A 154 -28.68 -11.59 -5.89
C THR A 154 -28.18 -12.64 -4.89
N GLY A 155 -27.02 -13.21 -5.21
CA GLY A 155 -25.95 -13.17 -4.24
C GLY A 155 -25.61 -11.70 -4.01
N LYS A 156 -26.56 -10.92 -3.45
CA LYS A 156 -26.12 -9.97 -2.43
C LYS A 156 -25.30 -10.90 -1.53
N PRO A 157 -24.11 -10.53 -1.06
CA PRO A 157 -23.72 -11.09 0.21
C PRO A 157 -24.90 -10.75 1.13
N LEU A 158 -25.88 -11.64 1.24
CA LEU A 158 -26.93 -11.55 2.21
C LEU A 158 -26.09 -11.77 3.46
N PRO A 159 -25.96 -10.75 4.33
CA PRO A 159 -25.31 -10.98 5.60
C PRO A 159 -26.03 -12.18 6.21
N PRO A 160 -25.32 -13.26 6.61
CA PRO A 160 -25.95 -14.25 7.46
C PRO A 160 -26.52 -13.46 8.64
N SER A 161 -27.81 -13.67 8.85
CA SER A 161 -28.62 -13.05 9.88
C SER A 161 -27.96 -13.22 11.24
N SER A 162 -27.20 -12.22 11.67
CA SER A 162 -26.81 -12.01 13.05
C SER A 162 -26.69 -10.51 13.32
N PHE A 163 -27.30 -10.15 14.43
CA PHE A 163 -27.52 -8.82 14.99
C PHE A 163 -26.19 -8.13 15.36
N ASP A 164 -25.47 -7.54 14.39
CA ASP A 164 -24.35 -6.62 14.69
C ASP A 164 -24.51 -5.32 13.89
N PRO A 165 -24.55 -4.15 14.55
CA PRO A 165 -25.05 -2.90 13.97
C PRO A 165 -24.07 -2.16 13.03
N PHE A 166 -22.92 -2.75 12.68
CA PHE A 166 -21.82 -2.03 12.03
C PHE A 166 -21.49 -2.54 10.62
N CYS A 167 -20.86 -3.71 10.48
CA CYS A 167 -20.61 -4.35 9.19
C CYS A 167 -20.29 -5.85 9.40
N ASN A 168 -20.77 -6.74 8.50
CA ASN A 168 -20.49 -8.18 8.59
C ASN A 168 -19.26 -8.54 7.73
N ALA A 169 -18.14 -8.82 8.40
CA ALA A 169 -16.87 -9.17 7.77
C ALA A 169 -16.66 -10.68 7.57
N GLY A 170 -17.72 -11.49 7.48
CA GLY A 170 -17.56 -12.95 7.43
C GLY A 170 -17.07 -13.54 8.75
N THR A 171 -16.61 -14.80 8.72
CA THR A 171 -16.17 -15.55 9.91
C THR A 171 -14.76 -15.17 10.35
N SER A 172 -14.45 -15.33 11.64
CA SER A 172 -13.14 -14.99 12.24
C SER A 172 -11.93 -15.65 11.55
N ASP A 173 -12.13 -16.78 10.87
CA ASP A 173 -11.08 -17.52 10.17
C ASP A 173 -10.78 -16.97 8.75
N THR A 174 -11.69 -16.19 8.17
CA THR A 174 -11.53 -15.57 6.84
C THR A 174 -12.22 -14.19 6.83
N PRO A 175 -11.59 -13.17 7.44
CA PRO A 175 -12.20 -11.86 7.52
C PRO A 175 -12.27 -11.21 6.13
N GLN A 176 -13.45 -10.69 5.78
CA GLN A 176 -13.79 -10.04 4.53
C GLN A 176 -13.86 -8.53 4.74
N GLY A 177 -13.05 -7.77 4.01
CA GLY A 177 -13.04 -6.33 4.07
C GLY A 177 -12.42 -5.75 2.81
N PHE A 178 -12.86 -4.54 2.47
CA PHE A 178 -12.44 -3.82 1.27
C PHE A 178 -11.22 -2.96 1.59
N VAL A 179 -10.28 -2.94 0.65
CA VAL A 179 -9.04 -2.13 0.71
C VAL A 179 -9.17 -0.83 -0.10
N MET A 180 -10.23 -0.70 -0.88
CA MET A 180 -10.47 0.49 -1.69
C MET A 180 -11.97 0.64 -1.92
N PHE A 181 -12.53 1.79 -1.56
CA PHE A 181 -13.91 2.14 -1.85
C PHE A 181 -14.03 2.88 -3.18
N ASP A 182 -15.23 2.84 -3.78
CA ASP A 182 -15.53 3.55 -5.02
C ASP A 182 -15.78 5.04 -4.72
N GLY A 183 -14.70 5.78 -4.54
CA GLY A 183 -14.72 7.19 -4.12
C GLY A 183 -14.88 7.38 -2.61
N PHE A 184 -14.99 8.64 -2.19
CA PHE A 184 -15.08 9.02 -0.78
C PHE A 184 -16.39 8.56 -0.14
N GLN A 185 -16.31 7.52 0.68
CA GLN A 185 -17.44 6.92 1.38
C GLN A 185 -17.14 6.77 2.87
N THR A 186 -18.18 6.67 3.68
CA THR A 186 -18.07 6.39 5.12
C THR A 186 -18.37 4.93 5.39
N ALA A 187 -17.49 4.24 6.14
CA ALA A 187 -17.65 2.82 6.45
C ALA A 187 -18.72 2.52 7.53
N PHE A 188 -19.70 3.42 7.72
CA PHE A 188 -20.72 3.35 8.77
C PHE A 188 -22.12 3.41 8.17
N GLY A 189 -22.95 2.41 8.45
CA GLY A 189 -24.34 2.38 8.02
C GLY A 189 -24.86 0.95 7.86
N LYS A 190 -26.19 0.79 7.87
CA LYS A 190 -26.86 -0.52 7.76
C LYS A 190 -26.56 -1.27 6.44
N ASP A 191 -26.04 -0.56 5.44
CA ASP A 191 -25.64 -1.07 4.14
C ASP A 191 -24.14 -0.82 3.83
N ALA A 192 -23.33 -0.47 4.84
CA ALA A 192 -21.92 -0.10 4.64
C ALA A 192 -20.99 -1.31 4.51
N LEU A 193 -20.00 -1.18 3.62
CA LEU A 193 -18.98 -2.19 3.35
C LEU A 193 -17.87 -2.17 4.43
N CYS A 194 -17.43 -3.34 4.91
CA CYS A 194 -16.38 -3.42 5.93
C CYS A 194 -15.02 -2.94 5.41
N ALA A 195 -14.37 -1.99 6.08
CA ALA A 195 -13.02 -1.55 5.76
C ALA A 195 -11.94 -2.48 6.35
N MET A 196 -10.86 -2.71 5.59
CA MET A 196 -9.67 -3.43 6.04
C MET A 196 -8.47 -2.48 6.13
N LEU A 197 -7.85 -2.36 7.31
CA LEU A 197 -6.76 -1.41 7.52
C LEU A 197 -5.38 -2.09 7.45
N LEU A 198 -4.60 -1.78 6.41
CA LEU A 198 -3.20 -2.19 6.17
C LEU A 198 -2.94 -3.70 6.04
N PHE A 199 -3.50 -4.55 6.89
CA PHE A 199 -3.28 -6.01 6.90
C PHE A 199 -4.59 -6.79 7.02
N GLN A 200 -4.58 -8.02 6.50
CA GLN A 200 -5.73 -8.94 6.51
C GLN A 200 -6.42 -9.18 7.86
N PRO A 201 -5.74 -9.27 9.03
CA PRO A 201 -6.43 -9.45 10.31
C PRO A 201 -7.13 -8.19 10.84
N PHE A 202 -6.81 -7.00 10.32
CA PHE A 202 -7.37 -5.74 10.82
C PHE A 202 -8.62 -5.34 10.05
N VAL A 203 -9.71 -6.10 10.25
CA VAL A 203 -11.02 -5.71 9.74
C VAL A 203 -11.84 -4.98 10.79
N LEU A 204 -12.40 -3.85 10.37
CA LEU A 204 -13.14 -2.90 11.20
C LEU A 204 -14.59 -3.39 11.40
N THR A 205 -14.74 -4.42 12.24
CA THR A 205 -16.05 -5.08 12.46
C THR A 205 -16.93 -4.40 13.51
N SER A 206 -16.39 -3.49 14.31
CA SER A 206 -17.11 -2.84 15.41
C SER A 206 -16.72 -1.38 15.58
N GLU A 207 -17.61 -0.59 16.17
CA GLU A 207 -17.39 0.83 16.49
C GLU A 207 -16.11 1.03 17.30
N LEU A 208 -15.82 0.13 18.24
CA LEU A 208 -14.62 0.22 19.07
C LEU A 208 -13.35 -0.03 18.26
N LYS A 209 -13.34 -1.05 17.38
CA LYS A 209 -12.21 -1.30 16.47
C LYS A 209 -12.00 -0.09 15.55
N TYR A 210 -13.10 0.53 15.13
CA TYR A 210 -13.05 1.74 14.33
C TYR A 210 -12.45 2.91 15.10
N ALA A 211 -12.92 3.21 16.31
CA ALA A 211 -12.38 4.30 17.12
C ALA A 211 -10.88 4.11 17.41
N LEU A 212 -10.45 2.89 17.72
CA LEU A 212 -9.04 2.55 17.91
C LEU A 212 -8.23 2.73 16.64
N ALA A 213 -8.76 2.33 15.49
CA ALA A 213 -8.12 2.55 14.20
C ALA A 213 -8.00 4.04 13.88
N PHE A 214 -9.05 4.83 14.10
CA PHE A 214 -9.02 6.27 13.89
C PHE A 214 -7.91 6.94 14.72
N ILE A 215 -7.85 6.62 16.02
CA ILE A 215 -6.77 7.10 16.91
C ILE A 215 -5.41 6.61 16.41
N GLY A 216 -5.32 5.34 15.98
CA GLY A 216 -4.10 4.77 15.40
C GLY A 216 -3.61 5.52 14.16
N VAL A 217 -4.50 5.90 13.25
CA VAL A 217 -4.17 6.68 12.05
C VAL A 217 -3.69 8.09 12.43
N VAL A 218 -4.37 8.76 13.36
CA VAL A 218 -3.93 10.07 13.88
C VAL A 218 -2.53 9.99 14.47
N LEU A 219 -2.27 8.99 15.32
CA LEU A 219 -0.95 8.78 15.93
C LEU A 219 0.13 8.42 14.90
N LEU A 220 -0.21 7.59 13.90
CA LEU A 220 0.69 7.23 12.81
C LEU A 220 1.05 8.46 11.98
N ALA A 221 0.08 9.32 11.67
CA ALA A 221 0.29 10.57 10.96
C ALA A 221 1.16 11.56 11.78
N MET A 222 0.87 11.71 13.06
CA MET A 222 1.68 12.51 13.98
C MET A 222 3.14 12.00 14.09
N SER A 223 3.34 10.68 14.02
CA SER A 223 4.67 10.07 14.09
C SER A 223 5.59 10.44 12.92
N LEU A 224 5.04 10.80 11.75
CA LEU A 224 5.85 11.27 10.62
C LEU A 224 6.57 12.58 10.94
N GLU A 225 5.84 13.58 11.44
CA GLU A 225 6.42 14.87 11.80
C GLU A 225 7.49 14.70 12.91
N VAL A 226 7.21 13.83 13.90
CA VAL A 226 8.20 13.49 14.94
C VAL A 226 9.47 12.90 14.34
N LEU A 227 9.33 11.98 13.39
CA LEU A 227 10.47 11.29 12.79
C LEU A 227 11.27 12.21 11.85
N GLU A 228 10.61 13.13 11.16
CA GLU A 228 11.26 14.16 10.35
C GLU A 228 12.07 15.13 11.20
N LEU A 229 11.53 15.58 12.33
CA LEU A 229 12.24 16.40 13.31
C LEU A 229 13.39 15.65 13.96
N TYR A 230 13.16 14.38 14.32
CA TYR A 230 14.21 13.53 14.88
C TYR A 230 15.36 13.33 13.87
N ARG A 231 15.04 13.16 12.58
CA ARG A 231 16.03 13.08 11.50
C ARG A 231 16.83 14.38 11.39
N ASP A 232 16.18 15.54 11.33
CA ASP A 232 16.89 16.83 11.23
C ASP A 232 17.76 17.09 12.47
N ARG A 233 17.23 16.84 13.67
CA ARG A 233 17.97 16.98 14.93
C ARG A 233 19.16 16.03 15.00
N THR A 234 18.97 14.77 14.61
CA THR A 234 20.04 13.78 14.56
C THR A 234 21.10 14.17 13.53
N GLN A 235 20.70 14.62 12.35
CA GLN A 235 21.61 15.09 11.32
C GLN A 235 22.47 16.24 11.84
N ARG A 236 21.84 17.30 12.38
CA ARG A 236 22.56 18.44 12.98
C ARG A 236 23.50 17.99 14.10
N TYR A 237 23.04 17.13 15.01
CA TYR A 237 23.86 16.60 16.10
C TYR A 237 25.08 15.82 15.58
N LEU A 238 24.88 14.96 14.58
CA LEU A 238 25.96 14.18 13.97
C LEU A 238 26.98 15.09 13.28
N PHE A 239 26.53 16.12 12.56
CA PHE A 239 27.41 17.10 11.91
C PHE A 239 28.18 17.95 12.93
N THR A 240 27.56 18.39 14.02
CA THR A 240 28.22 19.20 15.05
C THR A 240 29.24 18.40 15.87
N LYS A 241 28.95 17.13 16.18
CA LYS A 241 29.81 16.31 17.05
C LYS A 241 30.87 15.52 16.30
N TYR A 242 30.56 14.98 15.12
CA TYR A 242 31.45 14.10 14.35
C TYR A 242 31.90 14.70 13.02
N GLY A 243 31.49 15.93 12.70
CA GLY A 243 31.95 16.65 11.53
C GLY A 243 33.45 16.89 11.61
N ARG A 244 34.23 16.13 10.84
CA ARG A 244 35.66 16.40 10.70
C ARG A 244 35.82 17.56 9.72
N THR A 245 36.28 18.69 10.23
CA THR A 245 36.81 19.80 9.45
C THR A 245 38.09 19.31 8.77
N ILE A 246 38.02 19.00 7.47
CA ILE A 246 39.23 18.75 6.69
C ILE A 246 39.63 20.11 6.10
N ASN A 247 40.70 20.70 6.61
CA ASN A 247 41.35 21.83 5.96
C ASN A 247 42.01 21.30 4.69
N GLN A 248 41.37 21.51 3.55
CA GLN A 248 41.99 21.20 2.28
C GLN A 248 42.98 22.33 1.97
N GLY A 249 44.21 22.18 2.48
CA GLY A 249 45.34 22.92 1.94
C GLY A 249 45.41 22.63 0.44
N VAL A 250 45.41 23.70 -0.34
CA VAL A 250 45.34 23.70 -1.80
C VAL A 250 46.38 22.75 -2.40
N TYR A 251 45.95 21.56 -2.82
CA TYR A 251 46.65 20.81 -3.87
C TYR A 251 45.90 21.11 -5.16
N LEU A 252 46.35 22.14 -5.87
CA LEU A 252 46.10 22.28 -7.30
C LEU A 252 46.80 21.11 -7.99
N SER A 253 46.05 20.03 -8.19
CA SER A 253 46.42 18.95 -9.09
C SER A 253 46.48 19.50 -10.51
N ILE A 254 47.73 19.61 -10.99
CA ILE A 254 48.24 19.25 -12.32
C ILE A 254 47.16 19.13 -13.40
N ASP A 255 47.13 20.12 -14.28
CA ASP A 255 46.82 19.92 -15.71
C ASP A 255 47.87 20.69 -16.53
N THR A 256 48.65 19.95 -17.32
CA THR A 256 49.52 20.44 -18.42
C THR A 256 48.80 20.03 -19.72
N PRO A 257 48.80 20.74 -20.87
CA PRO A 257 49.89 21.57 -21.41
C PRO A 257 49.49 22.89 -22.14
N SER A 258 50.46 23.79 -22.33
CA SER A 258 50.83 24.43 -23.63
C SER A 258 51.28 25.89 -23.52
N SER A 259 52.39 26.15 -24.21
CA SER A 259 52.92 27.42 -24.72
C SER A 259 53.67 28.37 -23.78
N ALA A 260 54.93 28.58 -24.19
CA ALA A 260 55.95 29.48 -23.66
C ALA A 260 55.49 30.92 -23.43
N GLN A 261 55.98 31.55 -22.34
CA GLN A 261 56.93 32.68 -22.42
C GLN A 261 57.43 33.14 -21.04
N LYS A 262 58.65 33.71 -21.05
CA LYS A 262 59.52 34.20 -19.98
C LYS A 262 58.83 35.08 -18.93
N SER A 263 59.20 34.95 -17.64
CA SER A 263 59.90 36.01 -16.90
C SER A 263 60.12 35.64 -15.41
N SER A 264 61.32 35.93 -14.95
CA SER A 264 61.80 35.96 -13.57
C SER A 264 61.06 36.97 -12.70
N LYS A 265 60.54 36.56 -11.53
CA LYS A 265 60.70 37.31 -10.27
C LYS A 265 60.14 36.55 -9.07
N MET A 266 61.03 36.17 -8.16
CA MET A 266 60.71 36.01 -6.74
C MET A 266 60.47 37.41 -6.15
N ARG A 267 59.26 37.74 -5.69
CA ARG A 267 59.05 38.79 -4.67
C ARG A 267 57.79 38.55 -3.82
N SER A 268 58.07 38.50 -2.53
CA SER A 268 57.31 39.09 -1.42
C SER A 268 56.04 38.42 -0.90
N LEU A 269 56.16 37.98 0.36
CA LEU A 269 55.11 38.05 1.38
C LEU A 269 54.17 39.23 1.14
N GLY A 270 52.86 38.95 1.15
CA GLY A 270 51.79 39.93 1.16
C GLY A 270 50.47 39.23 1.47
N ASN A 271 49.85 39.63 2.57
CA ASN A 271 48.60 39.13 3.15
C ASN A 271 47.51 38.83 2.10
N GLY A 272 47.23 37.55 1.89
CA GLY A 272 46.05 37.07 1.18
C GLY A 272 45.29 36.15 2.10
N ALA A 273 44.09 36.57 2.51
CA ALA A 273 43.13 35.70 3.19
C ALA A 273 42.65 34.65 2.19
N ASP A 274 43.43 33.58 2.04
CA ASP A 274 43.07 32.43 1.23
C ASP A 274 41.74 31.87 1.76
N ASN A 275 40.73 31.79 0.90
CA ASN A 275 39.43 31.24 1.23
C ASN A 275 39.58 29.74 1.55
N ILE A 276 39.82 29.41 2.82
CA ILE A 276 39.85 28.04 3.31
C ILE A 276 38.44 27.46 3.17
N LYS A 277 38.19 26.69 2.10
CA LYS A 277 36.94 25.97 1.91
C LYS A 277 36.89 24.78 2.85
N ILE A 278 36.40 25.00 4.07
CA ILE A 278 36.21 23.96 5.09
C ILE A 278 35.13 23.00 4.62
N ILE A 279 35.49 21.79 4.20
CA ILE A 279 34.54 20.72 3.89
C ILE A 279 34.42 19.81 5.12
N ARG A 280 33.25 19.81 5.76
CA ARG A 280 32.94 18.87 6.85
C ARG A 280 32.49 17.53 6.25
N LYS A 281 33.33 16.50 6.33
CA LYS A 281 32.93 15.13 5.93
C LYS A 281 32.41 14.36 7.13
N LEU A 282 31.24 13.72 6.97
CA LEU A 282 30.62 12.88 7.98
C LEU A 282 31.12 11.43 7.85
N PRO A 283 31.50 10.73 8.93
CA PRO A 283 31.94 9.33 8.86
C PRO A 283 30.83 8.39 8.37
N LEU A 284 31.23 7.28 7.74
CA LEU A 284 30.32 6.28 7.13
C LEU A 284 29.24 5.75 8.09
N TRP A 285 29.57 5.53 9.36
CA TRP A 285 28.62 5.06 10.38
C TRP A 285 27.50 6.08 10.65
N CYS A 286 27.83 7.36 10.71
CA CYS A 286 26.85 8.44 10.88
C CYS A 286 25.98 8.60 9.64
N LYS A 287 26.54 8.40 8.44
CA LYS A 287 25.77 8.32 7.20
C LYS A 287 24.81 7.14 7.19
N GLY A 288 25.22 5.98 7.73
CA GLY A 288 24.35 4.82 7.92
C GLY A 288 23.15 5.09 8.83
N ILE A 289 23.36 5.74 9.98
CA ILE A 289 22.28 6.11 10.91
C ILE A 289 21.28 7.09 10.26
N ALA A 290 21.79 8.11 9.56
CA ALA A 290 20.93 9.07 8.86
C ALA A 290 20.11 8.40 7.74
N ALA A 291 20.72 7.46 7.00
CA ALA A 291 20.03 6.68 5.98
C ALA A 291 18.96 5.77 6.58
N ALA A 292 19.23 5.12 7.71
CA ALA A 292 18.23 4.27 8.39
C ALA A 292 17.01 5.08 8.82
N LEU A 293 17.20 6.26 9.43
CA LEU A 293 16.09 7.15 9.80
C LEU A 293 15.27 7.60 8.58
N TYR A 294 15.94 7.86 7.45
CA TYR A 294 15.25 8.17 6.20
C TYR A 294 14.40 7.00 5.69
N MET A 295 14.91 5.77 5.74
CA MET A 295 14.16 4.58 5.32
C MET A 295 12.92 4.33 6.21
N VAL A 296 13.03 4.57 7.53
CA VAL A 296 11.87 4.47 8.43
C VAL A 296 10.84 5.56 8.11
N ALA A 297 11.28 6.80 7.87
CA ALA A 297 10.37 7.91 7.56
C ALA A 297 9.57 7.65 6.29
N ILE A 298 10.25 7.20 5.22
CA ILE A 298 9.55 6.93 3.97
C ILE A 298 8.60 5.74 4.08
N THR A 299 8.92 4.74 4.90
CA THR A 299 8.02 3.59 5.16
C THR A 299 6.71 4.04 5.80
N VAL A 300 6.77 4.89 6.82
CA VAL A 300 5.56 5.42 7.47
C VAL A 300 4.77 6.31 6.49
N ALA A 301 5.45 7.07 5.63
CA ALA A 301 4.80 7.90 4.61
C ALA A 301 4.02 7.05 3.60
N TYR A 302 4.59 5.92 3.16
CA TYR A 302 3.88 4.98 2.31
C TYR A 302 2.68 4.31 3.01
N PHE A 303 2.76 4.02 4.31
CA PHE A 303 1.59 3.52 5.04
C PHE A 303 0.46 4.55 5.10
N LEU A 304 0.75 5.82 5.33
CA LEU A 304 -0.28 6.87 5.26
C LEU A 304 -0.84 7.01 3.85
N MET A 305 0.01 6.91 2.82
CA MET A 305 -0.45 6.91 1.44
C MET A 305 -1.43 5.76 1.17
N LEU A 306 -1.15 4.54 1.65
CA LEU A 306 -2.07 3.41 1.54
C LEU A 306 -3.40 3.68 2.24
N ILE A 307 -3.38 4.32 3.41
CA ILE A 307 -4.61 4.68 4.14
C ILE A 307 -5.46 5.68 3.36
N VAL A 308 -4.83 6.69 2.74
CA VAL A 308 -5.56 7.69 1.91
C VAL A 308 -6.17 7.03 0.67
N MET A 309 -5.47 6.05 0.09
CA MET A 309 -5.96 5.31 -1.08
C MET A 309 -7.13 4.36 -0.77
N MET A 310 -7.49 4.18 0.51
CA MET A 310 -8.73 3.47 0.86
C MET A 310 -9.99 4.23 0.42
N TYR A 311 -9.88 5.54 0.20
CA TYR A 311 -11.01 6.46 -0.06
C TYR A 311 -12.09 6.47 1.03
N GLU A 312 -11.69 6.27 2.29
CA GLU A 312 -12.58 6.42 3.43
C GLU A 312 -12.45 7.85 4.00
N SER A 313 -13.57 8.57 4.06
CA SER A 313 -13.58 10.01 4.34
C SER A 313 -13.09 10.37 5.75
N LEU A 314 -13.35 9.53 6.74
CA LEU A 314 -13.00 9.79 8.14
C LEU A 314 -11.53 9.48 8.41
N PHE A 315 -10.96 8.42 7.84
CA PHE A 315 -9.52 8.17 7.89
C PHE A 315 -8.74 9.24 7.13
N PHE A 316 -9.27 9.74 6.01
CA PHE A 316 -8.67 10.88 5.32
C PHE A 316 -8.59 12.12 6.23
N ILE A 317 -9.70 12.47 6.90
CA ILE A 317 -9.72 13.56 7.89
C ILE A 317 -8.78 13.26 9.07
N ALA A 318 -8.72 12.02 9.54
CA ALA A 318 -7.81 11.59 10.60
C ALA A 318 -6.34 11.84 10.25
N VAL A 319 -5.93 11.54 9.01
CA VAL A 319 -4.57 11.83 8.52
C VAL A 319 -4.30 13.33 8.52
N ILE A 320 -5.22 14.15 8.02
CA ILE A 320 -5.07 15.62 8.01
C ILE A 320 -4.93 16.16 9.44
N ILE A 321 -5.79 15.72 10.36
CA ILE A 321 -5.75 16.11 11.77
C ILE A 321 -4.43 15.67 12.41
N GLY A 322 -3.98 14.44 12.18
CA GLY A 322 -2.74 13.92 12.74
C GLY A 322 -1.50 14.63 12.24
N LEU A 323 -1.43 14.95 10.95
CA LEU A 323 -0.34 15.78 10.38
C LEU A 323 -0.39 17.21 10.95
N GLY A 324 -1.58 17.82 11.01
CA GLY A 324 -1.75 19.15 11.59
C GLY A 324 -1.37 19.23 13.07
N LEU A 325 -1.77 18.25 13.87
CA LEU A 325 -1.40 18.13 15.29
C LEU A 325 0.09 17.86 15.47
N GLY A 326 0.69 17.00 14.63
CA GLY A 326 2.13 16.74 14.65
C GLY A 326 2.93 18.02 14.38
N PHE A 327 2.53 18.78 13.36
CA PHE A 327 3.11 20.09 13.08
C PHE A 327 2.93 21.04 14.28
N ALA A 328 1.72 21.19 14.79
CA ALA A 328 1.43 22.14 15.87
C ALA A 328 2.19 21.84 17.19
N LEU A 329 2.41 20.57 17.51
CA LEU A 329 3.04 20.15 18.77
C LEU A 329 4.57 20.10 18.71
N PHE A 330 5.14 19.71 17.57
CA PHE A 330 6.59 19.44 17.50
C PHE A 330 7.37 20.42 16.64
N LYS A 331 6.72 21.19 15.76
CA LYS A 331 7.38 22.24 15.00
C LYS A 331 7.62 23.42 15.93
N ASP A 332 8.86 23.57 16.39
CA ASP A 332 9.27 24.73 17.19
C ASP A 332 9.17 26.03 16.37
N THR A 333 8.02 26.72 16.42
CA THR A 333 7.85 28.07 15.85
C THR A 333 8.74 29.12 16.52
N GLN A 334 9.49 28.75 17.56
CA GLN A 334 10.37 29.65 18.33
C GLN A 334 11.86 29.58 17.94
N SER A 335 12.28 28.73 16.98
CA SER A 335 13.67 28.76 16.49
C SER A 335 13.95 29.86 15.45
N ASP A 336 12.93 30.63 15.05
CA ASP A 336 13.08 31.83 14.20
C ASP A 336 13.41 33.10 15.01
N VAL A 337 13.94 32.95 16.23
CA VAL A 337 14.90 33.97 16.69
C VAL A 337 16.14 33.75 15.84
N MET A 338 16.19 34.43 14.70
CA MET A 338 17.40 34.67 13.93
C MET A 338 18.50 35.02 14.93
N SER A 339 19.32 34.03 15.30
CA SER A 339 20.71 34.29 15.63
C SER A 339 21.36 34.66 14.30
N GLY A 340 20.98 35.82 13.80
CA GLY A 340 21.87 36.61 12.99
C GLY A 340 23.13 36.74 13.83
N SER A 341 24.22 36.24 13.28
CA SER A 341 25.55 36.67 13.68
C SER A 341 25.47 38.18 13.88
N ILE A 342 25.58 38.63 15.12
CA ILE A 342 25.96 40.02 15.37
C ILE A 342 27.40 40.07 14.88
N ASP A 343 27.55 40.40 13.60
CA ASP A 343 28.86 40.67 13.04
C ASP A 343 29.43 41.86 13.82
N PRO A 344 30.63 41.75 14.40
CA PRO A 344 31.25 42.83 15.18
C PRO A 344 31.60 44.07 14.33
N CYS A 345 31.22 44.09 13.04
CA CYS A 345 31.46 45.19 12.11
C CYS A 345 30.30 46.19 12.00
N CYS A 346 29.17 45.96 12.67
CA CYS A 346 28.01 46.88 12.65
C CYS A 346 27.76 47.60 14.00
N SER A 347 28.83 48.04 14.67
CA SER A 347 28.73 49.07 15.71
C SER A 347 29.64 50.23 15.35
N THR A 348 29.05 51.24 14.71
CA THR A 348 29.59 52.59 14.57
C THR A 348 28.52 53.57 14.99
#